data_AF-A0A923UT96-F1
#
_entry.id   AF-A0A923UT96-F1
#
_cell.length_a   1.000
_cell.length_b   1.000
_cell.length_c   1.000
_cell.angle_alpha   90.00
_cell.angle_beta   90.00
_cell.angle_gamma   90.00
#
_symmetry.space_group_name_H-M   'P 1'
#
loop_
_entity.id
_entity.type
_entity.pdbx_description
1 polymer ?
#
loop_
_entity_poly.entity_id
_entity_poly.type
_entity_poly.pdbx_seq_one_letter_code
_entity_poly.pdbx_strand_id
1 'polypeptide(L)'
;MEQITTSAQLHTAIQLLKIEQQNKGVLLKEQAKITYESLKIANLIKHTLNEIVSAPDLKENALATTLSLAAGYLSKIAMIGTTINPIKQLLGTLLQMGVTSVLANNKEEIMSALKTGLTLLKTNFLTKQNDTPNAQPSK
;
A
#
# COMPACT_ATOMS: atom_id res chain seq x y z
N MET A 1 -18.48 -10.78 -48.27
CA MET A 1 -17.87 -11.99 -47.71
C MET A 1 -18.21 -13.13 -48.65
N GLU A 2 -17.23 -13.78 -49.25
CA GLU A 2 -17.49 -14.89 -50.17
C GLU A 2 -18.09 -16.08 -49.42
N GLN A 3 -19.08 -16.74 -50.02
CA GLN A 3 -19.73 -17.90 -49.42
C GLN A 3 -18.82 -19.12 -49.54
N ILE A 4 -18.38 -19.64 -48.39
CA ILE A 4 -17.60 -20.87 -48.31
C ILE A 4 -18.52 -22.04 -48.65
N THR A 5 -18.35 -22.62 -49.83
CA THR A 5 -19.24 -23.66 -50.37
C THR A 5 -18.58 -25.05 -50.38
N THR A 6 -17.28 -25.14 -50.05
CA THR A 6 -16.53 -26.41 -50.02
C THR A 6 -15.61 -26.52 -48.79
N SER A 7 -15.36 -27.77 -48.37
CA SER A 7 -14.51 -28.09 -47.21
C SER A 7 -13.07 -27.54 -47.36
N ALA A 8 -12.52 -27.53 -48.57
CA ALA A 8 -11.20 -26.97 -48.85
C ALA A 8 -11.15 -25.45 -48.61
N GLN A 9 -12.15 -24.70 -49.07
CA GLN A 9 -12.26 -23.26 -48.84
C GLN A 9 -12.42 -22.92 -47.35
N LEU A 10 -13.13 -23.77 -46.59
CA LEU A 10 -13.27 -23.61 -45.14
C LEU A 10 -11.91 -23.73 -44.44
N HIS A 11 -11.11 -24.73 -44.82
CA HIS A 11 -9.80 -24.95 -44.23
C HIS A 11 -8.83 -23.79 -44.53
N THR A 12 -8.85 -23.27 -45.76
CA THR A 12 -8.06 -22.09 -46.15
C THR A 12 -8.51 -20.84 -45.40
N ALA A 13 -9.82 -20.61 -45.25
CA ALA A 13 -10.34 -19.49 -44.47
C ALA A 13 -9.94 -19.57 -42.99
N ILE A 14 -9.99 -20.77 -42.39
CA ILE A 14 -9.54 -21.00 -41.01
C ILE A 14 -8.05 -20.70 -40.86
N GLN A 15 -7.21 -21.14 -41.80
CA GLN A 15 -5.77 -20.85 -41.76
C GLN A 15 -5.50 -19.35 -41.88
N LEU A 16 -6.20 -18.66 -42.78
CA LEU A 16 -6.07 -17.21 -42.96
C LEU A 16 -6.48 -16.44 -41.70
N LEU A 17 -7.62 -16.79 -41.11
CA LEU A 17 -8.07 -16.20 -39.85
C LEU A 17 -7.10 -16.47 -38.69
N LYS A 18 -6.48 -17.65 -38.65
CA LYS A 18 -5.49 -18.01 -37.63
C LYS A 18 -4.23 -17.14 -37.73
N ILE A 19 -3.73 -16.93 -38.95
CA ILE A 19 -2.60 -16.03 -39.22
C ILE A 19 -2.96 -14.60 -38.83
N GLU A 20 -4.14 -14.14 -39.21
CA GLU A 20 -4.62 -12.79 -38.88
C GLU A 20 -4.75 -12.59 -37.35
N GLN A 21 -5.28 -13.59 -36.65
CA GLN A 21 -5.42 -13.55 -35.20
C GLN A 21 -4.07 -13.58 -34.47
N GLN A 22 -3.10 -14.35 -34.96
CA GLN A 22 -1.74 -14.34 -34.43
C GLN A 22 -1.08 -12.97 -34.60
N ASN A 23 -1.18 -12.36 -35.79
CA ASN A 23 -0.64 -11.02 -36.05
C ASN A 23 -1.30 -9.95 -35.16
N LYS A 24 -2.63 -9.97 -35.02
CA LYS A 24 -3.35 -9.06 -34.11
C LYS A 24 -2.91 -9.25 -32.66
N GLY A 25 -2.68 -10.49 -32.23
CA GLY A 25 -2.19 -10.82 -30.89
C GLY A 25 -0.78 -10.30 -30.62
N VAL A 26 0.13 -10.36 -31.59
CA VAL A 26 1.48 -9.79 -31.47
C VAL A 26 1.41 -8.26 -31.36
N LEU A 27 0.64 -7.61 -32.23
CA LEU A 27 0.43 -6.16 -32.22
C LEU A 27 -0.14 -5.65 -30.89
N LEU A 28 -1.12 -6.35 -30.32
CA LEU A 28 -1.69 -6.00 -29.02
C LEU A 28 -0.67 -6.13 -27.88
N LYS A 29 0.16 -7.18 -27.89
CA LYS A 29 1.23 -7.34 -26.89
C LYS A 29 2.26 -6.24 -26.99
N GLU A 30 2.61 -5.82 -28.20
CA GLU A 30 3.57 -4.75 -28.43
C GLU A 30 3.03 -3.39 -27.99
N GLN A 31 1.77 -3.08 -28.31
CA GLN A 31 1.11 -1.86 -27.81
C GLN A 31 0.94 -1.88 -26.29
N ALA A 32 0.61 -3.02 -25.69
CA ALA A 32 0.54 -3.18 -24.25
C ALA A 32 1.90 -2.99 -23.58
N LYS A 33 2.98 -3.50 -24.20
CA LYS A 33 4.36 -3.29 -23.72
C LYS A 33 4.78 -1.83 -23.80
N ILE A 34 4.50 -1.15 -24.92
CA ILE A 34 4.79 0.28 -25.10
C ILE A 34 4.02 1.12 -24.08
N THR A 35 2.73 0.81 -23.87
CA THR A 35 1.89 1.49 -22.89
C THR A 35 2.37 1.22 -21.47
N TYR A 36 2.79 -0.02 -21.17
CA TYR A 36 3.36 -0.36 -19.87
C TYR A 36 4.69 0.36 -19.62
N GLU A 37 5.56 0.45 -20.65
CA GLU A 37 6.81 1.18 -20.58
C GLU A 37 6.61 2.70 -20.47
N SER A 38 5.58 3.27 -21.12
CA SER A 38 5.24 4.69 -21.01
C SER A 38 4.58 5.05 -19.68
N LEU A 39 3.75 4.16 -19.13
CA LEU A 39 3.14 4.30 -17.80
C LEU A 39 4.11 3.95 -16.67
N LYS A 40 5.28 3.38 -16.98
CA LYS A 40 6.32 3.16 -15.97
C LYS A 40 6.76 4.53 -15.47
N ILE A 41 6.25 4.87 -14.29
CA ILE A 41 6.49 6.13 -13.56
C ILE A 41 8.00 6.45 -13.51
N ALA A 42 8.87 5.44 -13.51
CA ALA A 42 10.32 5.62 -13.58
C ALA A 42 10.81 6.40 -14.82
N ASN A 43 10.19 6.21 -16.00
CA ASN A 43 10.58 6.93 -17.22
C ASN A 43 10.09 8.39 -17.20
N LEU A 44 8.89 8.62 -16.67
CA LEU A 44 8.36 9.97 -16.43
C LEU A 44 9.20 10.73 -15.40
N ILE A 45 9.51 10.11 -14.26
CA ILE A 45 10.38 10.67 -13.23
C ILE A 45 11.76 10.98 -13.81
N LYS A 46 12.34 10.11 -14.66
CA LYS A 46 13.67 10.35 -15.24
C LYS A 46 13.70 11.61 -16.09
N HIS A 47 12.70 11.83 -16.94
CA HIS A 47 12.63 13.04 -17.77
C HIS A 47 12.36 14.30 -16.93
N THR A 48 11.39 14.24 -16.01
CA THR A 48 11.06 15.36 -15.12
C THR A 48 12.22 15.73 -14.20
N LEU A 49 12.91 14.76 -13.61
CA LEU A 49 14.10 15.02 -12.79
C LEU A 49 15.25 15.60 -13.60
N ASN A 50 15.46 15.13 -14.84
CA ASN A 50 16.55 15.64 -15.68
C ASN A 50 16.27 17.07 -16.15
N GLU A 51 15.01 17.43 -16.43
CA GLU A 51 14.60 18.81 -16.73
C GLU A 51 14.73 19.72 -15.51
N ILE A 52 14.30 19.26 -14.33
CA ILE A 52 14.44 20.00 -13.07
C ILE A 52 15.91 20.26 -12.72
N VAL A 53 16.79 19.27 -12.93
CA VAL A 53 18.22 19.40 -12.65
C VAL A 53 18.94 20.24 -13.71
N SER A 54 18.44 20.30 -14.94
CA SER A 54 19.06 21.08 -16.02
C SER A 54 18.69 22.58 -15.97
N ALA A 55 17.57 22.94 -15.34
CA ALA A 55 17.17 24.33 -15.14
C ALA A 55 17.98 25.00 -13.99
N PRO A 56 18.76 26.05 -14.25
CA PRO A 56 19.62 26.69 -13.23
C PRO A 56 18.84 27.20 -12.01
N ASP A 57 17.66 27.77 -12.22
CA ASP A 57 16.82 28.36 -11.17
C ASP A 57 16.10 27.32 -10.30
N LEU A 58 15.98 26.08 -10.78
CA LEU A 58 15.27 25.01 -10.06
C LEU A 58 16.21 24.12 -9.24
N LYS A 59 17.54 24.23 -9.41
CA LYS A 59 18.49 23.43 -8.63
C LYS A 59 18.37 23.66 -7.13
N GLU A 60 18.28 24.91 -6.68
CA GLU A 60 18.13 25.21 -5.25
C GLU A 60 16.78 24.74 -4.71
N ASN A 61 15.70 24.98 -5.45
CA ASN A 61 14.36 24.55 -5.07
C ASN A 61 14.20 23.01 -5.10
N ALA A 62 14.86 22.31 -6.02
CA ALA A 62 14.85 20.87 -6.13
C ALA A 62 15.66 20.20 -5.02
N LEU A 63 16.80 20.79 -4.63
CA LEU A 63 17.57 20.34 -3.47
C LEU A 63 16.76 20.52 -2.18
N ALA A 64 16.14 21.69 -1.99
CA ALA A 64 15.26 21.93 -0.84
C ALA A 64 14.05 20.97 -0.81
N THR A 65 13.43 20.71 -1.97
CA THR A 65 12.30 19.77 -2.10
C THR A 65 12.72 18.32 -1.87
N THR A 66 13.89 17.91 -2.37
CA THR A 66 14.43 16.56 -2.16
C THR A 66 14.79 16.37 -0.69
N LEU A 67 15.38 17.39 -0.07
CA LEU A 67 15.75 17.36 1.34
C LEU A 67 14.52 17.34 2.24
N SER A 68 13.46 18.11 1.92
CA SER A 68 12.20 18.09 2.67
C SER A 68 11.42 16.79 2.48
N LEU A 69 11.44 16.18 1.28
CA LEU A 69 10.90 14.85 1.04
C LEU A 69 11.68 13.76 1.78
N ALA A 70 13.01 13.82 1.74
CA ALA A 70 13.86 12.89 2.45
C ALA A 70 13.66 13.03 3.97
N ALA A 71 13.67 14.26 4.49
CA ALA A 71 13.40 14.55 5.89
C ALA A 71 11.99 14.12 6.30
N GLY A 72 10.97 14.38 5.47
CA GLY A 72 9.60 13.94 5.71
C GLY A 72 9.45 12.41 5.70
N TYR A 73 10.16 11.72 4.80
CA TYR A 73 10.19 10.26 4.73
C TYR A 73 10.93 9.65 5.93
N LEU A 74 12.09 10.20 6.29
CA LEU A 74 12.84 9.80 7.48
C LEU A 74 12.06 10.10 8.77
N SER A 75 11.37 11.25 8.85
CA SER A 75 10.49 11.61 9.96
C SER A 75 9.29 10.67 10.04
N LYS A 76 8.73 10.26 8.89
CA LYS A 76 7.66 9.26 8.84
C LYS A 76 8.16 7.90 9.33
N ILE A 77 9.35 7.47 8.93
CA ILE A 77 9.97 6.23 9.43
C ILE A 77 10.25 6.34 10.94
N ALA A 78 10.72 7.48 11.42
CA ALA A 78 11.02 7.70 12.83
C ALA A 78 9.76 7.76 13.71
N MET A 79 8.69 8.44 13.26
CA MET A 79 7.42 8.52 14.00
C MET A 79 6.61 7.22 13.96
N ILE A 80 6.61 6.52 12.83
CA ILE A 80 5.78 5.31 12.64
C ILE A 80 6.55 4.04 13.05
N GLY A 81 7.87 4.13 13.21
CA GLY A 81 8.77 2.99 13.42
C GLY A 81 8.97 2.21 12.12
N THR A 82 10.14 1.60 11.95
CA THR A 82 10.42 0.66 10.85
C THR A 82 9.59 -0.61 11.02
N THR A 83 8.31 -0.58 10.67
CA THR A 83 7.46 -1.78 10.68
C THR A 83 7.81 -2.66 9.49
N ILE A 84 8.04 -3.95 9.77
CA ILE A 84 8.45 -5.00 8.83
C ILE A 84 7.42 -5.19 7.68
N ASN A 85 6.20 -4.65 7.78
CA ASN A 85 5.19 -4.79 6.73
C ASN A 85 4.20 -3.59 6.69
N PRO A 86 4.46 -2.52 5.91
CA PRO A 86 3.59 -1.32 5.85
C PRO A 86 2.15 -1.63 5.42
N ILE A 87 1.93 -2.69 4.65
CA ILE A 87 0.60 -3.16 4.25
C ILE A 87 -0.18 -3.70 5.45
N LYS A 88 0.46 -4.44 6.37
CA LYS A 88 -0.22 -4.95 7.59
C LYS A 88 -0.64 -3.81 8.51
N GLN A 89 0.16 -2.75 8.57
CA GLN A 89 -0.18 -1.57 9.35
C GLN A 89 -1.38 -0.83 8.76
N LEU A 90 -1.41 -0.63 7.44
CA LEU A 90 -2.56 -0.04 6.75
C LEU A 90 -3.84 -0.86 6.99
N LEU A 91 -3.76 -2.19 6.84
CA LEU A 91 -4.88 -3.09 7.11
C LEU A 91 -5.32 -3.05 8.58
N GLY A 92 -4.36 -2.99 9.52
CA GLY A 92 -4.64 -2.84 10.95
C GLY A 92 -5.35 -1.52 11.27
N THR A 93 -4.91 -0.42 10.66
CA THR A 93 -5.56 0.89 10.81
C THR A 93 -6.98 0.89 10.22
N LEU A 94 -7.17 0.31 9.03
CA LEU A 94 -8.50 0.19 8.42
C LEU A 94 -9.44 -0.69 9.25
N LEU A 95 -8.93 -1.81 9.79
CA LEU A 95 -9.69 -2.68 10.68
C LEU A 95 -10.05 -1.96 11.98
N GLN A 96 -9.11 -1.24 12.59
CA GLN A 96 -9.34 -0.43 13.79
C GLN A 96 -10.37 0.67 13.53
N MET A 97 -10.33 1.33 12.37
CA MET A 97 -11.33 2.33 11.98
C MET A 97 -12.70 1.70 11.77
N GLY A 98 -12.77 0.52 11.13
CA GLY A 98 -14.01 -0.23 10.95
C GLY A 98 -14.65 -0.64 12.28
N VAL A 99 -13.86 -1.21 13.19
CA VAL A 99 -14.30 -1.56 14.54
C VAL A 99 -14.72 -0.30 15.31
N THR A 100 -13.93 0.77 15.26
CA THR A 100 -14.24 2.04 15.95
C THR A 100 -15.53 2.68 15.43
N SER A 101 -15.81 2.60 14.12
CA SER A 101 -17.04 3.09 13.51
C SER A 101 -18.27 2.29 13.93
N VAL A 102 -18.12 0.97 14.13
CA VAL A 102 -19.20 0.11 14.66
C VAL A 102 -19.41 0.35 16.15
N LEU A 103 -18.32 0.53 16.91
CA LEU A 103 -18.34 0.87 18.34
C LEU A 103 -19.01 2.24 18.60
N ALA A 104 -18.87 3.19 17.67
CA ALA A 104 -19.48 4.52 17.79
C ALA A 104 -21.02 4.49 17.76
N ASN A 105 -21.65 3.40 17.33
CA ASN A 105 -23.11 3.25 17.29
C ASN A 105 -23.70 2.61 18.57
N ASN A 106 -22.89 2.00 19.45
CA ASN A 106 -23.31 1.40 20.73
C ASN A 106 -22.40 1.86 21.88
N LYS A 107 -22.15 3.17 21.93
CA LYS A 107 -21.09 3.82 22.72
C LYS A 107 -21.11 3.50 24.21
N GLU A 108 -22.27 3.39 24.85
CA GLU A 108 -22.31 3.39 26.32
C GLU A 108 -21.97 2.04 26.94
N GLU A 109 -22.53 0.95 26.42
CA GLU A 109 -22.38 -0.38 27.01
C GLU A 109 -20.96 -0.94 26.80
N ILE A 110 -20.41 -0.77 25.59
CA ILE A 110 -19.08 -1.31 25.27
C ILE A 110 -17.96 -0.41 25.78
N MET A 111 -18.15 0.92 25.86
CA MET A 111 -17.15 1.79 26.50
C MET A 111 -17.08 1.54 28.01
N SER A 112 -18.19 1.14 28.65
CA SER A 112 -18.18 0.67 30.03
C SER A 112 -17.42 -0.66 30.17
N ALA A 113 -17.63 -1.62 29.25
CA ALA A 113 -16.93 -2.90 29.25
C ALA A 113 -15.41 -2.75 28.97
N LEU A 114 -15.03 -1.87 28.04
CA LEU A 114 -13.62 -1.55 27.76
C LEU A 114 -12.95 -0.81 28.91
N LYS A 115 -13.64 0.18 29.52
CA LYS A 115 -13.14 0.85 30.73
C LYS A 115 -12.97 -0.15 31.87
N THR A 116 -13.94 -1.05 32.06
CA THR A 116 -13.90 -2.10 33.09
C THR A 116 -12.77 -3.09 32.83
N GLY A 117 -12.59 -3.54 31.59
CA GLY A 117 -11.47 -4.42 31.23
C GLY A 117 -10.10 -3.74 31.43
N LEU A 118 -9.99 -2.46 31.09
CA LEU A 118 -8.77 -1.68 31.30
C LEU A 118 -8.49 -1.42 32.79
N THR A 119 -9.52 -1.13 33.61
CA THR A 119 -9.35 -1.00 35.05
C THR A 119 -9.00 -2.34 35.69
N LEU A 120 -9.60 -3.45 35.27
CA LEU A 120 -9.25 -4.79 35.76
C LEU A 120 -7.82 -5.19 35.39
N LEU A 121 -7.37 -4.85 34.18
CA LEU A 121 -5.98 -5.09 33.77
C LEU A 121 -5.02 -4.23 34.61
N LYS A 122 -5.34 -2.95 34.81
CA LYS A 122 -4.53 -2.03 35.62
C LYS A 122 -4.51 -2.44 37.09
N THR A 123 -5.62 -2.88 37.68
CA THR A 123 -5.66 -3.34 39.07
C THR A 123 -4.88 -4.64 39.23
N ASN A 124 -5.04 -5.64 38.35
CA ASN A 124 -4.27 -6.88 38.45
C ASN A 124 -2.76 -6.66 38.22
N PHE A 125 -2.38 -5.67 37.40
CA PHE A 125 -0.97 -5.35 37.18
C PHE A 125 -0.37 -4.50 38.31
N LEU A 126 -1.15 -3.62 38.95
CA LEU A 126 -0.71 -2.80 40.09
C LEU A 126 -0.70 -3.59 41.41
N THR A 127 -1.64 -4.51 41.63
CA THR A 127 -1.65 -5.35 42.85
C THR A 127 -0.46 -6.32 42.86
N LYS A 128 0.04 -6.75 41.69
CA LYS A 128 1.25 -7.58 41.60
C LYS A 128 2.55 -6.83 41.98
N GLN A 129 2.53 -5.50 42.08
CA GLN A 129 3.72 -4.70 42.42
C GLN A 129 3.78 -4.26 43.90
N ASN A 130 2.70 -4.41 44.68
CA ASN A 130 2.65 -3.96 46.08
C ASN A 130 2.80 -5.08 47.14
N ASP A 131 2.94 -6.35 46.74
CA ASP A 131 3.22 -7.45 47.69
C ASP A 131 4.73 -7.74 47.78
N THR A 132 5.45 -6.92 48.54
CA THR A 132 6.66 -7.38 49.25
C THR A 132 6.29 -7.65 50.72
N PRO A 133 6.44 -8.89 51.22
CA PRO A 133 6.13 -9.23 52.60
C PRO A 133 6.96 -8.42 53.60
N ASN A 134 6.26 -7.91 54.60
CA ASN A 134 6.73 -7.52 55.92
C ASN A 134 7.97 -8.32 56.38
N ALA A 135 9.13 -7.66 56.43
CA ALA A 135 10.27 -8.09 57.23
C ALA A 135 10.38 -7.14 58.43
N GLN A 136 9.93 -7.65 59.57
CA GLN A 136 10.12 -7.12 60.90
C GLN A 136 11.60 -6.78 61.18
N PRO A 137 11.90 -5.75 61.99
CA PRO A 137 13.04 -5.85 62.88
C PRO A 137 12.57 -5.88 64.33
N SER A 138 12.98 -6.95 64.98
CA SER A 138 13.11 -7.12 66.42
C SER A 138 13.86 -5.95 67.07
N LYS A 139 13.28 -5.44 68.17
CA LYS A 139 13.98 -5.20 69.44
C LYS A 139 12.97 -5.10 70.58
#